data_AF-A0A948BGX6-F1
#
_entry.id   AF-A0A948BGX6-F1
#
_cell.length_a   1.000
_cell.length_b   1.000
_cell.length_c   1.000
_cell.angle_alpha   90.00
_cell.angle_beta   90.00
_cell.angle_gamma   90.00
#
_symmetry.space_group_name_H-M   'P 1'
#
loop_
_entity.id
_entity.type
_entity.pdbx_description
1 polymer ?
#
loop_
_entity_poly.entity_id
_entity_poly.type
_entity_poly.pdbx_seq_one_letter_code
_entity_poly.pdbx_strand_id
1 'polypeptide(L)'
;MKKNLLISVLAMAAVICTGLITLPVRAGNQLKAPDQEITIAGKKPVKFNHQVHLDLQMVCGTCHHDDEHQPLSAEEIGGLETAAKLQCASCHNPDFKITELQNRKTIFHARCRDCHKKGLAGKNGPTDCNGCHTRKTKKAVEGC
;
A
#
# COMPACT_ATOMS: atom_id res chain seq x y z
N MET A 1 -64.03 54.83 18.26
CA MET A 1 -65.12 53.84 18.38
C MET A 1 -64.72 52.58 17.61
N LYS A 2 -64.91 51.39 18.22
CA LYS A 2 -64.82 50.01 17.66
C LYS A 2 -63.41 49.56 17.20
N LYS A 3 -62.64 48.73 17.93
CA LYS A 3 -62.83 47.36 18.47
C LYS A 3 -63.12 46.28 17.38
N ASN A 4 -62.26 45.26 17.41
CA ASN A 4 -62.40 43.89 16.88
C ASN A 4 -61.91 43.71 15.42
N LEU A 5 -61.38 42.58 14.95
CA LEU A 5 -61.55 41.20 15.39
C LEU A 5 -60.45 40.30 14.77
N LEU A 6 -60.08 39.26 15.52
CA LEU A 6 -59.26 38.09 15.18
C LEU A 6 -59.72 37.39 13.88
N ILE A 7 -58.82 36.76 13.13
CA ILE A 7 -59.02 35.44 12.49
C ILE A 7 -57.66 34.72 12.37
N SER A 8 -57.64 33.52 12.93
CA SER A 8 -56.63 32.47 12.92
C SER A 8 -56.63 31.73 11.57
N VAL A 9 -55.45 31.44 10.99
CA VAL A 9 -55.24 30.20 10.22
C VAL A 9 -53.83 29.66 10.48
N LEU A 10 -53.82 28.48 11.09
CA LEU A 10 -52.73 27.55 11.28
C LEU A 10 -52.22 27.08 9.91
N ALA A 11 -50.93 27.26 9.59
CA ALA A 11 -50.29 26.56 8.48
C ALA A 11 -49.00 25.91 8.98
N MET A 12 -49.11 24.60 9.16
CA MET A 12 -48.10 23.66 9.61
C MET A 12 -46.92 23.64 8.62
N ALA A 13 -45.82 24.31 8.95
CA ALA A 13 -44.59 24.20 8.19
C ALA A 13 -43.89 22.89 8.60
N ALA A 14 -43.91 21.93 7.67
CA ALA A 14 -43.32 20.61 7.78
C ALA A 14 -41.85 20.68 8.22
N VAL A 15 -41.55 20.01 9.33
CA VAL A 15 -40.18 19.69 9.75
C VAL A 15 -39.63 18.67 8.74
N ILE A 16 -38.87 19.15 7.77
CA ILE A 16 -38.07 18.30 6.90
C ILE A 16 -36.86 17.83 7.72
N CYS A 17 -37.06 16.77 8.51
CA CYS A 17 -35.98 15.93 9.00
C CYS A 17 -35.41 15.16 7.80
N THR A 18 -34.52 15.78 7.01
CA THR A 18 -33.69 15.04 6.07
C THR A 18 -32.81 14.10 6.87
N GLY A 19 -33.16 12.82 6.81
CA GLY A 19 -32.43 11.74 7.44
C GLY A 19 -30.96 11.79 7.03
N LEU A 20 -30.09 11.82 8.04
CA LEU A 20 -28.70 11.45 7.90
C LEU A 20 -28.69 9.95 7.59
N ILE A 21 -28.76 9.61 6.31
CA ILE A 21 -28.55 8.25 5.83
C ILE A 21 -27.06 7.96 6.04
N THR A 22 -26.73 7.42 7.21
CA THR A 22 -25.44 6.80 7.44
C THR A 22 -25.42 5.52 6.63
N LEU A 23 -24.89 5.60 5.40
CA LEU A 23 -24.55 4.39 4.66
C LEU A 23 -23.55 3.61 5.52
N PRO A 24 -23.81 2.33 5.84
CA PRO A 24 -22.81 1.52 6.50
C PRO A 24 -21.62 1.39 5.54
N VAL A 25 -20.51 2.05 5.86
CA VAL A 25 -19.21 1.70 5.28
C VAL A 25 -19.01 0.24 5.60
N ARG A 26 -19.16 -0.61 4.58
CA ARG A 26 -18.77 -2.02 4.70
C ARG A 26 -17.28 -2.00 5.00
N ALA A 27 -16.91 -2.39 6.22
CA ALA A 27 -15.55 -2.80 6.54
C ALA A 27 -15.27 -4.09 5.75
N GLY A 28 -15.06 -3.94 4.44
CA GLY A 28 -14.43 -4.99 3.64
C GLY A 28 -13.03 -5.23 4.18
N ASN A 29 -12.51 -6.44 3.98
CA ASN A 29 -11.11 -6.74 4.28
C ASN A 29 -10.21 -5.84 3.42
N GLN A 30 -9.84 -4.68 3.96
CA GLN A 30 -8.87 -3.79 3.34
C GLN A 30 -7.52 -4.49 3.32
N LEU A 31 -6.83 -4.44 2.18
CA LEU A 31 -5.47 -4.94 2.12
C LEU A 31 -4.58 -4.14 3.08
N LYS A 32 -3.71 -4.86 3.78
CA LYS A 32 -2.71 -4.30 4.69
C LYS A 32 -1.34 -4.85 4.31
N ALA A 33 -0.30 -4.19 4.79
CA ALA A 33 1.04 -4.75 4.70
C ALA A 33 1.06 -6.13 5.38
N PRO A 34 1.72 -7.14 4.79
CA PRO A 34 1.94 -8.42 5.45
C PRO A 34 2.66 -8.25 6.79
N ASP A 35 2.07 -8.77 7.86
CA ASP A 35 2.65 -8.73 9.22
C ASP A 35 3.92 -9.58 9.32
N GLN A 36 3.99 -10.65 8.51
CA GLN A 36 5.14 -11.55 8.47
C GLN A 36 6.11 -11.20 7.35
N GLU A 37 7.38 -11.57 7.57
CA GLU A 37 8.40 -11.52 6.54
C GLU A 37 7.96 -12.32 5.30
N ILE A 38 8.00 -11.68 4.14
CA ILE A 38 7.72 -12.30 2.86
C ILE A 38 9.01 -12.71 2.15
N THR A 39 8.86 -13.60 1.18
CA THR A 39 9.96 -13.97 0.28
C THR A 39 9.69 -13.41 -1.11
N ILE A 40 10.53 -12.48 -1.56
CA ILE A 40 10.55 -12.04 -2.95
C ILE A 40 11.18 -13.18 -3.76
N ALA A 41 10.34 -13.93 -4.46
CA ALA A 41 10.75 -15.11 -5.22
C ALA A 41 11.59 -14.75 -6.47
N GLY A 42 12.52 -15.63 -6.83
CA GLY A 42 13.38 -15.50 -8.00
C GLY A 42 14.56 -16.47 -7.93
N LYS A 43 15.48 -16.40 -8.90
CA LYS A 43 16.69 -17.25 -8.93
C LYS A 43 17.54 -17.10 -7.65
N LYS A 44 17.54 -15.90 -7.07
CA LYS A 44 18.13 -15.58 -5.77
C LYS A 44 17.06 -14.92 -4.91
N PRO A 45 16.34 -15.67 -4.06
CA PRO A 45 15.26 -15.11 -3.26
C PRO A 45 15.81 -14.08 -2.26
N VAL A 46 14.96 -13.14 -1.87
CA VAL A 46 15.24 -12.13 -0.84
C VAL A 46 14.13 -12.20 0.20
N LYS A 47 14.53 -12.15 1.47
CA LYS A 47 13.61 -11.97 2.59
C LYS A 47 13.32 -10.49 2.76
N PHE A 48 12.04 -10.13 2.86
CA PHE A 48 11.61 -8.75 2.99
C PHE A 48 10.55 -8.62 4.08
N ASN A 49 10.75 -7.66 4.98
CA ASN A 49 9.86 -7.42 6.10
C ASN A 49 9.32 -5.99 6.04
N HIS A 50 7.99 -5.84 5.92
CA HIS A 50 7.34 -4.54 5.86
C HIS A 50 7.48 -3.78 7.17
N GLN A 51 7.36 -4.44 8.32
CA GLN A 51 7.43 -3.78 9.63
C GLN A 51 8.78 -3.09 9.84
N VAL A 52 9.89 -3.74 9.48
CA VAL A 52 11.24 -3.12 9.55
C VAL A 52 11.31 -1.81 8.76
N HIS A 53 10.60 -1.74 7.64
CA HIS A 53 10.55 -0.57 6.76
C HIS A 53 9.60 0.51 7.30
N LEU A 54 8.44 0.10 7.84
CA LEU A 54 7.46 0.99 8.45
C LEU A 54 7.97 1.62 9.76
N ASP A 55 8.76 0.89 10.55
CA ASP A 55 9.40 1.39 11.78
C ASP A 55 10.40 2.52 11.51
N LEU A 56 10.88 2.64 10.28
CA LEU A 56 11.68 3.76 9.79
C LEU A 56 10.83 4.93 9.28
N GLN A 57 9.52 4.92 9.54
CA GLN A 57 8.55 5.91 9.10
C GLN A 57 8.40 6.00 7.58
N MET A 58 8.73 4.93 6.84
CA MET A 58 8.46 4.88 5.41
C MET A 58 6.97 4.65 5.15
N VAL A 59 6.45 5.34 4.15
CA VAL A 59 5.06 5.20 3.71
C VAL A 59 4.94 4.21 2.56
N CYS A 60 3.76 3.62 2.34
CA CYS A 60 3.52 2.62 1.31
C CYS A 60 3.94 3.08 -0.10
N GLY A 61 3.62 4.34 -0.42
CA GLY A 61 3.98 5.04 -1.65
C GLY A 61 5.48 5.19 -1.91
N THR A 62 6.33 4.92 -0.90
CA THR A 62 7.78 4.83 -1.09
C THR A 62 8.14 3.65 -2.00
N CYS A 63 7.31 2.63 -2.11
CA CYS A 63 7.60 1.48 -2.97
C CYS A 63 6.48 1.22 -3.98
N HIS A 64 5.23 1.36 -3.55
CA HIS A 64 4.06 1.13 -4.39
C HIS A 64 3.66 2.42 -5.10
N HIS A 65 3.84 2.46 -6.41
CA HIS A 65 3.50 3.59 -7.27
C HIS A 65 2.57 3.12 -8.39
N ASP A 66 1.89 4.07 -9.03
CA ASP A 66 1.14 3.85 -10.26
C ASP A 66 2.06 3.88 -11.51
N ASP A 67 1.46 3.80 -12.70
CA ASP A 67 2.16 3.83 -13.98
C ASP A 67 2.74 5.21 -14.34
N GLU A 68 2.21 6.29 -13.77
CA GLU A 68 2.78 7.65 -13.81
C GLU A 68 3.84 7.91 -12.73
N HIS A 69 4.24 6.87 -11.99
CA HIS A 69 5.21 6.92 -10.90
C HIS A 69 4.79 7.82 -9.72
N GLN A 70 3.48 8.05 -9.55
CA GLN A 70 2.94 8.69 -8.36
C GLN A 70 2.85 7.68 -7.21
N PRO A 71 3.15 8.10 -5.98
CA PRO A 71 3.08 7.23 -4.81
C PRO A 71 1.63 6.86 -4.49
N LEU A 72 1.36 5.57 -4.33
CA LEU A 72 0.06 5.10 -3.84
C LEU A 72 -0.07 5.33 -2.34
N SER A 73 -1.22 5.84 -1.91
CA SER A 73 -1.63 5.97 -0.51
C SER A 73 -2.00 4.61 0.11
N ALA A 74 -2.07 4.57 1.44
CA ALA A 74 -2.50 3.37 2.15
C ALA A 74 -3.98 3.05 1.86
N GLU A 75 -4.79 4.08 1.64
CA GLU A 75 -6.21 3.98 1.31
C GLU A 75 -6.41 3.38 -0.09
N GLU A 76 -5.64 3.83 -1.09
CA GLU A 76 -5.68 3.26 -2.45
C GLU A 76 -5.26 1.79 -2.45
N ILE A 77 -4.18 1.46 -1.73
CA ILE A 77 -3.72 0.09 -1.56
C ILE A 77 -4.77 -0.77 -0.85
N GLY A 78 -5.34 -0.25 0.24
CA GLY A 78 -6.35 -0.94 1.02
C GLY A 78 -7.65 -1.18 0.25
N GLY A 79 -7.94 -0.36 -0.76
CA GLY A 79 -9.08 -0.49 -1.67
C GLY A 79 -8.86 -1.45 -2.85
N LEU A 80 -7.67 -2.05 -3.01
CA LEU A 80 -7.45 -2.99 -4.10
C LEU A 80 -8.11 -4.34 -3.81
N GLU A 81 -8.75 -4.90 -4.84
CA GLU A 81 -9.34 -6.25 -4.81
C GLU A 81 -8.32 -7.36 -4.50
N THR A 82 -7.05 -7.15 -4.86
CA THR A 82 -5.99 -8.16 -4.67
C THR A 82 -4.61 -7.54 -4.56
N ALA A 83 -3.81 -8.06 -3.63
CA ALA A 83 -2.40 -7.68 -3.47
C ALA A 83 -1.53 -8.09 -4.67
N ALA A 84 -2.01 -8.96 -5.56
CA ALA A 84 -1.31 -9.33 -6.78
C ALA A 84 -1.00 -8.11 -7.67
N LYS A 85 -1.86 -7.09 -7.65
CA LYS A 85 -1.66 -5.84 -8.40
C LYS A 85 -0.43 -5.06 -7.93
N LEU A 86 -0.05 -5.20 -6.66
CA LEU A 86 1.08 -4.51 -6.04
C LEU A 86 2.43 -5.18 -6.30
N GLN A 87 2.43 -6.39 -6.87
CA GLN A 87 3.67 -7.04 -7.25
C GLN A 87 4.33 -6.25 -8.37
N CYS A 88 5.62 -5.92 -8.25
CA CYS A 88 6.30 -5.11 -9.26
C CYS A 88 6.13 -5.69 -10.67
N ALA A 89 6.14 -7.03 -10.79
CA ALA A 89 5.98 -7.76 -12.05
C ALA A 89 4.56 -7.74 -12.64
N SER A 90 3.56 -7.20 -11.94
CA SER A 90 2.22 -6.98 -12.51
C SER A 90 2.29 -5.95 -13.65
N CYS A 91 3.10 -4.91 -13.48
CA CYS A 91 3.34 -3.87 -14.48
C CYS A 91 4.74 -4.00 -15.13
N HIS A 92 5.79 -4.25 -14.35
CA HIS A 92 7.16 -4.41 -14.83
C HIS A 92 7.39 -5.83 -15.41
N ASN A 93 6.83 -6.05 -16.59
CA ASN A 93 6.78 -7.31 -17.30
C ASN A 93 7.25 -7.13 -18.77
N PRO A 94 7.30 -8.19 -19.61
CA PRO A 94 7.77 -8.08 -21.00
C PRO A 94 6.98 -7.10 -21.89
N ASP A 95 5.77 -6.73 -21.51
CA ASP A 95 4.91 -5.81 -22.27
C ASP A 95 5.10 -4.34 -21.81
N PHE A 96 5.91 -4.10 -20.77
CA PHE A 96 6.15 -2.74 -20.28
C PHE A 96 6.93 -1.91 -21.31
N LYS A 97 6.51 -0.66 -21.53
CA LYS A 97 7.02 0.21 -22.62
C LYS A 97 8.53 0.47 -22.56
N ILE A 98 9.09 0.54 -21.35
CA ILE A 98 10.51 0.81 -21.12
C ILE A 98 11.22 -0.51 -20.86
N THR A 99 12.00 -0.99 -21.85
CA THR A 99 12.63 -2.32 -21.84
C THR A 99 13.51 -2.55 -20.63
N GLU A 100 14.25 -1.54 -20.17
CA GLU A 100 15.12 -1.62 -18.99
C GLU A 100 14.35 -1.89 -17.70
N LEU A 101 13.10 -1.43 -17.64
CA LEU A 101 12.20 -1.57 -16.50
C LEU A 101 11.37 -2.86 -16.56
N GLN A 102 11.47 -3.67 -17.61
CA GLN A 102 10.87 -5.00 -17.65
C GLN A 102 11.60 -6.00 -16.72
N ASN A 103 12.87 -5.71 -16.42
CA ASN A 103 13.72 -6.64 -15.70
C ASN A 103 13.59 -6.50 -14.18
N ARG A 104 13.06 -7.54 -13.52
CA ARG A 104 12.92 -7.60 -12.05
C ARG A 104 14.22 -7.32 -11.29
N LYS A 105 15.36 -7.84 -11.76
CA LYS A 105 16.66 -7.58 -11.12
C LYS A 105 17.00 -6.09 -11.17
N THR A 106 16.78 -5.45 -12.31
CA THR A 106 17.07 -4.02 -12.51
C THR A 106 16.20 -3.17 -11.59
N ILE A 107 14.88 -3.37 -11.59
CA ILE A 107 13.96 -2.55 -10.78
C ILE A 107 14.19 -2.72 -9.27
N PHE A 108 14.44 -3.95 -8.79
CA PHE A 108 14.69 -4.17 -7.36
C PHE A 108 16.03 -3.60 -6.93
N HIS A 109 17.09 -3.71 -7.73
CA HIS A 109 18.36 -3.10 -7.37
C HIS A 109 18.29 -1.56 -7.42
N ALA A 110 17.62 -1.00 -8.42
CA ALA A 110 17.44 0.45 -8.51
C ALA A 110 16.59 0.99 -7.35
N ARG A 111 15.52 0.30 -6.93
CA ARG A 111 14.70 0.77 -5.81
C ARG A 111 15.31 0.44 -4.45
N CYS A 112 15.60 -0.84 -4.19
CA CYS A 112 16.02 -1.30 -2.87
C CYS A 112 17.47 -0.92 -2.57
N ARG A 113 18.40 -1.27 -3.45
CA ARG A 113 19.84 -1.10 -3.18
C ARG A 113 20.22 0.37 -3.15
N ASP A 114 19.67 1.19 -4.05
CA ASP A 114 20.04 2.61 -4.09
C ASP A 114 19.40 3.38 -2.93
N CYS A 115 18.18 3.02 -2.48
CA CYS A 115 17.61 3.53 -1.23
C CYS A 115 18.49 3.15 -0.02
N HIS A 116 18.88 1.88 0.09
CA HIS A 116 19.77 1.41 1.16
C HIS A 116 21.14 2.11 1.17
N LYS A 117 21.67 2.44 -0.02
CA LYS A 117 22.93 3.18 -0.17
C LYS A 117 22.77 4.66 0.21
N LYS A 118 21.65 5.27 -0.16
CA LYS A 118 21.32 6.66 0.22
C LYS A 118 21.09 6.79 1.72
N GLY A 119 20.48 5.77 2.31
CA GLY A 119 20.07 5.75 3.70
C GLY A 119 18.83 6.60 3.97
N LEU A 120 18.24 6.38 5.14
CA LEU A 120 17.12 7.14 5.68
C LEU A 120 17.38 7.39 7.17
N ALA A 121 17.27 8.65 7.60
CA ALA A 121 17.48 9.06 8.99
C ALA A 121 18.80 8.54 9.60
N GLY A 122 19.88 8.58 8.82
CA GLY A 122 21.22 8.11 9.25
C GLY A 122 21.37 6.59 9.32
N LYS A 123 20.35 5.82 8.91
CA LYS A 123 20.40 4.35 8.83
C LYS A 123 20.52 3.90 7.38
N ASN A 124 21.38 2.92 7.13
CA ASN A 124 21.54 2.27 5.83
C ASN A 124 21.00 0.85 5.89
N GLY A 125 20.55 0.35 4.74
CA GLY A 125 20.20 -1.05 4.58
C GLY A 125 21.36 -1.87 3.99
N PRO A 126 21.19 -3.19 3.85
CA PRO A 126 22.16 -4.04 3.16
C PRO A 126 22.37 -3.60 1.71
N THR A 127 23.63 -3.46 1.30
CA THR A 127 24.01 -3.06 -0.08
C THR A 127 24.86 -4.09 -0.80
N ASP A 128 25.44 -5.04 -0.06
CA ASP A 128 26.18 -6.17 -0.59
C ASP A 128 25.24 -7.29 -1.06
N CYS A 129 25.74 -8.17 -1.93
CA CYS A 129 24.91 -9.20 -2.54
C CYS A 129 24.31 -10.16 -1.51
N ASN A 130 25.05 -10.51 -0.46
CA ASN A 130 24.64 -11.53 0.51
C ASN A 130 23.81 -10.94 1.66
N GLY A 131 23.88 -9.62 1.88
CA GLY A 131 23.03 -8.90 2.81
C GLY A 131 21.54 -8.95 2.45
N CYS A 132 21.22 -9.01 1.15
CA CYS A 132 19.84 -9.22 0.68
C CYS A 132 19.58 -10.66 0.23
N HIS A 133 20.49 -11.25 -0.55
CA HIS A 133 20.34 -12.61 -1.06
C HIS A 133 20.96 -13.61 -0.11
N THR A 134 20.25 -13.91 0.97
CA THR A 134 20.69 -14.94 1.91
C THR A 134 20.78 -16.28 1.18
N ARG A 135 21.99 -16.83 1.14
CA ARG A 135 22.22 -18.16 0.56
C ARG A 135 21.35 -19.12 1.36
N LYS A 136 20.57 -19.98 0.68
CA LYS A 136 19.76 -21.02 1.34
C LYS A 136 20.57 -21.58 2.49
N THR A 137 20.06 -21.47 3.72
CA THR A 137 20.56 -22.28 4.82
C THR A 137 20.69 -23.68 4.24
N LYS A 138 21.90 -24.26 4.29
CA LYS A 138 22.06 -25.67 3.95
C LYS A 138 20.92 -26.37 4.67
N LYS A 139 20.11 -27.16 3.94
CA LYS A 139 19.13 -28.06 4.57
C LYS A 139 19.79 -28.58 5.85
N ALA A 140 19.17 -28.36 7.00
CA ALA A 140 19.55 -29.10 8.18
C ALA A 140 19.57 -30.55 7.73
N VAL A 141 20.75 -31.16 7.73
CA VAL A 141 20.86 -32.60 7.50
C VAL A 141 20.37 -33.18 8.81
N GLU A 142 19.05 -33.31 8.94
CA GLU A 142 18.49 -34.25 9.89
C GLU A 142 18.89 -35.63 9.36
N GLY A 143 19.71 -36.31 10.17
CA GLY A 143 19.98 -37.75 10.14
C GLY A 143 19.96 -38.43 8.78
N CYS A 144 21.15 -38.58 8.19
CA CYS A 144 21.65 -39.77 7.49
C CYS A 144 23.09 -39.49 7.05
#